data_AF-A0A536ND61-F1
#
_entry.id   AF-A0A536ND61-F1
#
_cell.length_a   1.000
_cell.length_b   1.000
_cell.length_c   1.000
_cell.angle_alpha   90.00
_cell.angle_beta   90.00
_cell.angle_gamma   90.00
#
_symmetry.space_group_name_H-M   'P 1'
#
loop_
_entity.id
_entity.type
_entity.pdbx_description
1 polymer ?
#
loop_
_entity_poly.entity_id
_entity_poly.type
_entity_poly.pdbx_seq_one_letter_code
_entity_poly.pdbx_strand_id
1 'polypeptide(L)'
;MPARTGFRLPCRGLLFLAVPDGAVSEMATRIAQMKPPAALGIVHLSGALGLDALSALESNPRGSFHPLQSFPMPRDRSAFQGITVAVDATTPSLMRRLRA
;
A
#
# COMPACT_ATOMS: atom_id res chain seq x y z
N MET A 1 8.98 0.99 18.31
CA MET A 1 9.24 2.12 17.40
C MET A 1 8.38 3.28 17.84
N PRO A 2 8.94 4.42 18.30
CA PRO A 2 8.12 5.58 18.63
C PRO A 2 7.40 6.07 17.37
N ALA A 3 6.11 6.41 17.51
CA ALA A 3 5.35 7.03 16.43
C ALA A 3 6.03 8.37 16.09
N ARG A 4 6.46 8.54 14.84
CA ARG A 4 7.02 9.81 14.37
C ARG A 4 5.88 10.83 14.41
N THR A 5 5.99 11.86 15.25
CA THR A 5 5.05 12.98 15.24
C THR A 5 5.17 13.73 13.91
N GLY A 6 4.03 14.01 13.28
CA GLY A 6 3.97 14.80 12.04
C GLY A 6 4.06 14.01 10.73
N PHE A 7 3.30 12.91 10.59
CA PHE A 7 3.13 12.28 9.27
C PHE A 7 2.53 13.27 8.27
N ARG A 8 3.26 13.52 7.18
CA ARG A 8 2.80 14.28 6.03
C ARG A 8 2.70 13.35 4.83
N LEU A 9 1.64 13.51 4.05
CA LEU A 9 1.48 12.75 2.83
C LEU A 9 2.53 13.16 1.79
N PRO A 10 3.10 12.19 1.07
CA PRO A 10 4.00 12.49 -0.03
C PRO A 10 3.25 13.18 -1.18
N CYS A 11 3.88 14.16 -1.82
CA CYS A 11 3.27 14.88 -2.95
C CYS A 11 3.14 14.02 -4.23
N ARG A 12 3.93 12.94 -4.33
CA ARG A 12 3.94 11.97 -5.44
C ARG A 12 4.56 10.66 -4.96
N GLY A 13 4.26 9.55 -5.65
CA GLY A 13 4.90 8.27 -5.38
C GLY A 13 3.91 7.17 -5.04
N LEU A 14 4.32 6.29 -4.13
CA LEU A 14 3.50 5.23 -3.55
C LEU A 14 3.42 5.41 -2.04
N LEU A 15 2.24 5.18 -1.47
CA LEU A 15 2.02 5.05 -0.04
C LEU A 15 1.59 3.61 0.25
N PHE A 16 2.45 2.86 0.93
CA PHE A 16 2.14 1.50 1.36
C PHE A 16 1.46 1.51 2.73
N LEU A 17 0.30 0.86 2.82
CA LEU A 17 -0.41 0.58 4.07
C LEU A 17 0.08 -0.77 4.61
N ALA A 18 1.24 -0.74 5.28
CA ALA A 18 1.82 -1.88 5.98
C ALA A 18 1.23 -2.01 7.39
N VAL A 19 -0.09 -2.23 7.45
CA VAL A 19 -0.88 -2.38 8.67
C VAL A 19 -1.53 -3.78 8.70
N PRO A 20 -2.02 -4.26 9.86
CA PRO A 20 -2.82 -5.48 9.90
C PRO A 20 -4.03 -5.40 8.97
N ASP A 21 -4.43 -6.51 8.36
CA ASP A 21 -5.52 -6.57 7.37
C ASP A 21 -6.81 -5.90 7.85
N GLY A 22 -7.23 -6.17 9.08
CA GLY A 22 -8.44 -5.56 9.68
C GLY A 22 -8.38 -4.04 9.83
N ALA A 23 -7.20 -3.42 9.71
CA ALA A 23 -7.00 -1.98 9.79
C ALA A 23 -6.86 -1.28 8.42
N VAL A 24 -6.85 -2.03 7.30
CA VAL A 24 -6.63 -1.45 5.96
C VAL A 24 -7.72 -0.44 5.59
N SER A 25 -9.00 -0.81 5.73
CA SER A 25 -10.13 0.06 5.37
C SER A 25 -10.24 1.29 6.27
N GLU A 26 -9.96 1.13 7.56
CA GLU A 26 -9.92 2.24 8.50
C GLU A 26 -8.79 3.22 8.15
N MET A 27 -7.59 2.69 7.85
CA MET A 27 -6.46 3.52 7.44
C MET A 27 -6.75 4.23 6.12
N ALA A 28 -7.37 3.57 5.14
CA ALA A 28 -7.78 4.21 3.89
C ALA A 28 -8.70 5.41 4.15
N THR A 29 -9.67 5.27 5.05
CA THR A 29 -10.56 6.37 5.47
C THR A 29 -9.79 7.53 6.10
N ARG A 30 -8.84 7.24 7.00
CA ARG A 30 -8.00 8.28 7.63
C ARG A 30 -7.14 9.01 6.60
N ILE A 31 -6.56 8.29 5.64
CA ILE A 31 -5.77 8.90 4.55
C ILE A 31 -6.68 9.77 3.66
N ALA A 32 -7.89 9.33 3.34
CA ALA A 32 -8.83 10.11 2.53
C ALA A 32 -9.16 11.46 3.17
N GLN A 33 -9.33 11.51 4.50
CA GLN A 33 -9.58 12.75 5.25
C GLN A 33 -8.42 13.75 5.15
N MET A 34 -7.19 13.26 4.92
CA MET A 34 -6.02 14.10 4.69
C MET A 34 -5.93 14.65 3.26
N LYS A 35 -6.88 14.31 2.37
CA LYS A 35 -6.98 14.77 0.98
C LYS A 35 -5.67 14.53 0.20
N PRO A 36 -5.29 13.26 -0.06
CA PRO A 36 -4.05 12.95 -0.74
C PRO A 36 -4.05 13.52 -2.17
N PRO A 37 -2.87 13.86 -2.72
CA PRO A 37 -2.76 14.23 -4.13
C PRO A 37 -3.33 13.12 -5.01
N ALA A 38 -4.12 13.49 -6.03
CA ALA A 38 -4.79 12.51 -6.90
C ALA A 38 -3.81 11.52 -7.57
N ALA A 39 -2.58 11.96 -7.86
CA ALA A 39 -1.55 11.12 -8.47
C ALA A 39 -0.82 10.17 -7.49
N LEU A 40 -1.11 10.24 -6.19
CA LEU A 40 -0.50 9.36 -5.19
C LEU A 40 -1.11 7.95 -5.29
N GLY A 41 -0.27 6.95 -5.55
CA GLY A 41 -0.67 5.55 -5.54
C GLY A 41 -0.78 5.02 -4.12
N ILE A 42 -1.91 4.42 -3.75
CA ILE A 42 -2.17 3.86 -2.43
C ILE A 42 -2.18 2.34 -2.54
N VAL A 43 -1.36 1.66 -1.74
CA VAL A 43 -1.10 0.22 -1.91
C VAL A 43 -1.20 -0.50 -0.58
N HIS A 44 -1.97 -1.58 -0.48
CA HIS A 44 -1.95 -2.47 0.69
C HIS A 44 -1.07 -3.71 0.45
N LEU A 45 -0.72 -4.43 1.52
CA LEU A 45 0.11 -5.64 1.45
C LEU A 45 -0.65 -6.96 1.72
N SER A 46 -1.93 -6.86 2.12
CA SER A 46 -2.78 -8.05 2.35
C SER A 46 -2.89 -8.89 1.08
N GLY A 47 -2.78 -10.21 1.25
CA GLY A 47 -3.06 -11.21 0.21
C GLY A 47 -4.49 -11.73 0.20
N ALA A 48 -5.30 -11.34 1.20
CA ALA A 48 -6.68 -11.79 1.35
C ALA A 48 -7.70 -10.72 0.93
N LEU A 49 -7.32 -9.44 1.00
CA LEU A 49 -8.18 -8.32 0.65
C LEU A 49 -8.05 -7.93 -0.83
N GLY A 50 -9.19 -7.53 -1.42
CA GLY A 50 -9.23 -6.87 -2.72
C GLY A 50 -9.01 -5.36 -2.63
N LEU A 51 -9.00 -4.70 -3.80
CA LEU A 51 -8.82 -3.24 -3.89
C LEU A 51 -10.01 -2.44 -3.34
N ASP A 52 -11.16 -3.08 -3.12
CA ASP A 52 -12.36 -2.54 -2.47
C ASP A 52 -12.11 -2.15 -1.00
N ALA A 53 -11.12 -2.77 -0.34
CA ALA A 53 -10.64 -2.32 0.97
C ALA A 53 -10.08 -0.88 0.95
N LEU A 54 -9.72 -0.36 -0.23
CA LEU A 54 -9.28 1.01 -0.46
C LEU A 54 -10.39 1.90 -1.07
N SER A 55 -11.66 1.53 -0.94
CA SER A 55 -12.82 2.27 -1.47
C SER A 55 -12.92 3.72 -0.99
N ALA A 56 -12.43 4.07 0.21
CA ALA A 56 -12.40 5.48 0.65
C ALA A 56 -11.54 6.39 -0.25
N LEU A 57 -10.71 5.83 -1.13
CA LEU A 57 -9.71 6.52 -1.94
C LEU A 57 -9.95 6.31 -3.45
N GLU A 58 -11.21 6.32 -3.91
CA GLU A 58 -11.55 6.02 -5.32
C GLU A 58 -10.94 6.97 -6.36
N SER A 59 -10.67 8.21 -5.96
CA SER A 59 -10.03 9.20 -6.83
C SER A 59 -8.51 9.01 -6.97
N ASN A 60 -7.92 8.09 -6.21
CA ASN A 60 -6.50 7.76 -6.25
C ASN A 60 -6.25 6.44 -7.00
N PRO A 61 -5.10 6.28 -7.66
CA PRO A 61 -4.62 4.96 -8.07
C PRO A 61 -4.46 4.05 -6.86
N ARG A 62 -5.14 2.90 -6.87
CA ARG A 62 -5.10 1.88 -5.82
C ARG A 62 -4.47 0.60 -6.33
N GLY A 63 -3.75 -0.09 -5.45
CA GLY A 63 -3.18 -1.40 -5.76
C GLY A 63 -2.93 -2.27 -4.53
N SER A 64 -2.47 -3.49 -4.80
CA SER A 64 -2.01 -4.46 -3.82
C SER A 64 -0.61 -4.93 -4.19
N PHE A 65 0.19 -5.25 -3.18
CA PHE A 65 1.56 -5.75 -3.33
C PHE A 65 1.77 -6.82 -2.27
N HIS A 66 1.36 -8.06 -2.55
CA HIS A 66 1.36 -9.15 -1.59
C HIS A 66 2.59 -10.06 -1.78
N PRO A 67 3.58 -10.04 -0.87
CA PRO A 67 4.71 -10.94 -0.95
C PRO A 67 4.26 -12.38 -0.70
N LEU A 68 4.59 -13.32 -1.59
CA LEU A 68 4.37 -14.76 -1.40
C LEU A 68 5.45 -15.38 -0.49
N GLN A 69 5.82 -14.65 0.55
CA GLN A 69 6.79 -15.02 1.56
C GLN A 69 6.35 -14.42 2.89
N SER A 70 6.44 -15.19 3.98
CA SER A 70 6.11 -14.69 5.32
C SER A 70 7.24 -13.84 5.93
N PHE A 71 6.86 -12.75 6.60
CA PHE A 71 7.74 -11.87 7.37
C PHE A 71 7.30 -11.81 8.84
N PRO A 72 7.42 -12.91 9.62
CA PRO A 72 6.91 -12.99 10.99
C PRO A 72 7.69 -12.12 12.00
N MET A 73 8.88 -11.69 11.61
CA MET A 73 9.74 -10.76 12.35
C MET A 73 10.39 -9.80 11.34
N PRO A 74 10.84 -8.61 11.77
CA PRO A 74 11.60 -7.72 10.91
C PRO A 74 12.79 -8.46 10.29
N ARG A 75 12.92 -8.35 8.96
CA ARG A 75 14.04 -8.90 8.19
C ARG A 75 14.75 -7.77 7.47
N ASP A 76 16.00 -8.02 7.09
CA ASP A 76 16.72 -7.09 6.22
C ASP A 76 16.12 -7.07 4.80
N ARG A 77 16.61 -6.14 3.98
CA ARG A 77 16.09 -5.92 2.62
C ARG A 77 16.37 -7.07 1.66
N SER A 78 17.38 -7.91 1.92
CA SER A 78 17.69 -9.07 1.08
C SER A 78 16.54 -10.09 1.09
N ALA A 79 15.71 -10.11 2.15
CA ALA A 79 14.52 -10.95 2.20
C ALA A 79 13.45 -10.60 1.15
N PHE A 80 13.56 -9.45 0.47
CA PHE A 80 12.71 -9.09 -0.68
C PHE A 80 13.34 -9.41 -2.05
N GLN A 81 14.57 -9.92 -2.09
CA GLN A 81 15.25 -10.26 -3.34
C GLN A 81 14.86 -11.67 -3.80
N GLY A 82 14.53 -11.82 -5.08
CA GLY A 82 14.21 -13.11 -5.68
C GLY A 82 12.87 -13.72 -5.26
N ILE A 83 12.05 -13.00 -4.48
CA ILE A 83 10.73 -13.49 -4.06
C ILE A 83 9.66 -13.17 -5.11
N THR A 84 8.61 -13.98 -5.14
CA THR A 84 7.41 -13.68 -5.91
C THR A 84 6.51 -12.73 -5.13
N VAL A 85 6.00 -11.71 -5.81
CA VAL A 85 5.00 -10.78 -5.27
C VAL A 85 3.79 -10.80 -6.19
N ALA A 86 2.61 -11.06 -5.62
CA ALA A 86 1.34 -10.88 -6.31
C ALA A 86 0.98 -9.39 -6.30
N VAL A 87 0.66 -8.83 -7.48
CA VAL A 87 0.34 -7.41 -7.62
C VAL A 87 -0.98 -7.23 -8.37
N ASP A 88 -1.79 -6.30 -7.88
CA ASP A 88 -2.96 -5.80 -8.58
C ASP A 88 -3.00 -4.26 -8.54
N ALA A 89 -3.64 -3.64 -9.53
CA ALA A 89 -3.77 -2.20 -9.60
C ALA A 89 -4.91 -1.74 -10.50
N THR A 90 -5.60 -0.70 -10.05
CA THR A 90 -6.66 0.00 -10.78
C THR A 90 -6.21 0.73 -12.05
N THR A 91 -4.91 1.01 -12.21
CA THR A 91 -4.38 1.72 -13.39
C THR A 91 -3.19 0.99 -14.01
N PRO A 92 -3.05 0.99 -15.35
CA PRO A 92 -1.90 0.37 -16.02
C PRO A 92 -0.55 0.99 -15.61
N SER A 93 -0.52 2.29 -15.29
CA SER A 93 0.70 2.98 -14.85
C SER A 93 1.16 2.51 -13.47
N LEU A 94 0.22 2.34 -12.52
CA LEU A 94 0.53 1.77 -11.21
C LEU A 94 0.93 0.30 -11.34
N MET A 95 0.22 -0.50 -12.15
CA MET A 95 0.57 -1.89 -12.42
C MET A 95 2.01 -2.04 -12.91
N ARG A 96 2.43 -1.24 -13.91
CA ARG A 96 3.83 -1.25 -14.39
C ARG A 96 4.82 -0.88 -13.28
N ARG A 97 4.47 0.09 -12.45
CA ARG A 97 5.34 0.54 -11.36
C ARG A 97 5.50 -0.50 -10.25
N LEU A 98 4.47 -1.30 -9.96
CA LEU A 98 4.54 -2.37 -8.96
C LEU A 98 5.28 -3.61 -9.46
N ARG A 99 5.43 -3.78 -10.78
CA ARG A 99 6.16 -4.90 -11.40
C ARG A 99 7.64 -4.61 -11.67
N ALA A 100 8.07 -3.36 -11.52
CA ALA A 100 9.43 -2.90 -11.79
C ALA A 100 10.35 -3.11 -10.57
#